data_AF-A0A352F8D3-F1
#
_entry.id   AF-A0A352F8D3-F1
#
_cell.length_a   1.000
_cell.length_b   1.000
_cell.length_c   1.000
_cell.angle_alpha   90.00
_cell.angle_beta   90.00
_cell.angle_gamma   90.00
#
_symmetry.space_group_name_H-M   'P 1'
#
loop_
_entity.id
_entity.type
_entity.pdbx_description
1 polymer ?
#
loop_
_entity_poly.entity_id
_entity_poly.type
_entity_poly.pdbx_seq_one_letter_code
_entity_poly.pdbx_strand_id
1 'polypeptide(L)'
;ILAANLGLTPMNNGEIIRINVPMLTEDRRRDLVKRVKTEGENARVGVRNNRREGNDQLKKLIKDGLSEDAEKDAEDLVQEMTDKYIRQIDEKLAAKEKDIMTI
;
A
#
# COMPACT_ATOMS: atom_id res chain seq x y z
N ILE A 1 9.24 -10.64 20.57
CA ILE A 1 8.48 -9.42 20.97
C ILE A 1 9.43 -8.27 21.35
N LEU A 2 10.35 -8.44 22.31
CA LEU A 2 11.39 -7.42 22.60
C LEU A 2 12.30 -7.08 21.41
N ALA A 3 12.65 -8.08 20.58
CA ALA A 3 13.45 -7.87 19.37
C ALA A 3 12.66 -7.28 18.17
N ALA A 4 11.34 -7.08 18.29
CA ALA A 4 10.51 -6.65 17.17
C ALA A 4 10.43 -5.12 17.00
N ASN A 5 11.22 -4.34 17.76
CA ASN A 5 11.22 -2.87 17.73
C ASN A 5 9.83 -2.23 17.90
N LEU A 6 8.91 -2.94 18.56
CA LEU A 6 7.53 -2.47 18.79
C LEU A 6 7.46 -1.41 19.90
N GLY A 7 8.52 -1.18 20.67
CA GLY A 7 8.54 -0.20 21.76
C GLY A 7 7.63 -0.56 22.94
N LEU A 8 7.18 -1.81 23.01
CA LEU A 8 6.25 -2.32 24.02
C LEU A 8 6.96 -3.34 24.90
N THR A 9 6.86 -3.18 26.22
CA THR A 9 7.37 -4.13 27.21
C THR A 9 6.30 -5.19 27.51
N PRO A 10 6.45 -6.44 27.04
CA PRO A 10 5.50 -7.49 27.37
C PRO A 10 5.59 -7.87 28.85
N MET A 11 4.45 -7.96 29.52
CA MET A 11 4.32 -8.53 30.86
C MET A 11 3.89 -9.98 30.74
N ASN A 12 4.76 -10.91 31.16
CA ASN A 12 4.47 -12.34 31.16
C ASN A 12 4.14 -12.79 32.59
N ASN A 13 2.93 -13.31 32.80
CA ASN A 13 2.48 -13.82 34.11
C ASN A 13 2.50 -15.36 34.18
N GLY A 14 3.28 -16.04 33.33
CA GLY A 14 3.49 -17.49 33.37
C GLY A 14 2.56 -18.31 32.46
N GLU A 15 1.33 -17.85 32.23
CA GLU A 15 0.38 -18.48 31.27
C GLU A 15 0.06 -17.60 30.06
N ILE A 16 0.10 -16.27 30.21
CA ILE A 16 -0.30 -15.32 29.17
C ILE A 16 0.70 -14.16 29.12
N ILE A 17 1.09 -13.77 27.90
CA ILE A 17 1.86 -12.55 27.62
C ILE A 17 0.86 -11.42 27.36
N ARG A 18 0.79 -10.44 28.26
CA ARG A 18 0.04 -9.18 28.04
C ARG A 18 0.97 -8.10 27.53
N ILE A 19 0.50 -7.33 26.56
CA ILE A 19 1.20 -6.16 26.06
C ILE A 19 0.32 -4.95 26.33
N ASN A 20 0.75 -4.08 27.25
CA ASN A 20 0.07 -2.81 27.49
C ASN A 20 0.51 -1.83 26.40
N VAL A 21 -0.41 -1.47 25.50
CA VAL A 21 -0.18 -0.44 24.49
C VAL A 21 -0.55 0.91 25.10
N PRO A 22 0.42 1.77 25.47
CA PRO A 22 0.12 3.10 25.95
C PRO A 22 -0.51 3.94 24.82
N MET A 23 -1.31 4.93 25.19
CA MET A 23 -1.80 5.90 24.20
C MET A 23 -0.61 6.54 23.48
N LEU A 24 -0.66 6.57 22.16
CA LEU A 24 0.36 7.20 21.34
C LEU A 24 0.42 8.70 21.67
N THR A 25 1.63 9.23 21.90
CA THR A 25 1.84 10.68 21.99
C THR A 25 1.56 11.33 20.63
N GLU A 26 1.23 12.62 20.63
CA GLU A 26 0.98 13.37 19.39
C GLU A 26 2.19 13.31 18.44
N ASP A 27 3.41 13.38 18.98
CA ASP A 27 4.65 13.23 18.20
C ASP A 27 4.75 11.85 17.51
N ARG A 28 4.37 10.77 18.22
CA ARG A 28 4.34 9.44 17.60
C ARG A 28 3.26 9.28 16.56
N ARG A 29 2.10 9.91 16.73
CA ARG A 29 1.05 9.95 15.69
C ARG A 29 1.57 10.66 14.44
N ARG A 30 2.25 11.80 14.58
CA ARG A 30 2.84 12.55 13.45
C ARG A 30 3.90 11.73 12.71
N ASP A 31 4.75 11.00 13.43
CA ASP A 31 5.74 10.10 12.81
C ASP A 31 5.09 8.96 12.02
N LEU A 32 4.01 8.37 12.57
CA LEU A 32 3.26 7.32 11.90
C LEU A 32 2.55 7.83 10.64
N VAL A 33 1.95 9.03 10.68
CA VAL A 33 1.36 9.66 9.49
C VAL A 33 2.42 9.88 8.40
N LYS A 34 3.63 10.34 8.76
CA LYS A 34 4.73 10.48 7.79
C LYS A 34 5.07 9.14 7.13
N ARG A 35 5.19 8.06 7.91
CA ARG A 35 5.45 6.72 7.37
C ARG A 35 4.34 6.25 6.44
N VAL A 36 3.08 6.45 6.84
CA VAL A 36 1.91 6.09 6.02
C VAL A 36 1.94 6.82 4.67
N LYS A 37 2.28 8.11 4.65
CA LYS A 37 2.43 8.87 3.40
C LYS A 37 3.54 8.33 2.51
N THR A 38 4.70 7.99 3.08
CA THR A 38 5.81 7.37 2.34
C THR A 38 5.41 6.04 1.72
N GLU A 39 4.75 5.16 2.49
CA GLU A 39 4.24 3.89 1.97
C GLU A 39 3.19 4.09 0.87
N GLY A 40 2.34 5.11 1.03
CA GLY A 40 1.37 5.50 0.01
C GLY A 40 2.00 5.90 -1.32
N GLU A 41 3.08 6.69 -1.29
CA GLU A 41 3.80 7.07 -2.50
C GLU A 41 4.51 5.87 -3.13
N ASN A 42 5.16 5.02 -2.33
CA ASN A 42 5.79 3.80 -2.80
C ASN A 42 4.78 2.88 -3.51
N ALA A 43 3.58 2.73 -2.93
CA ALA A 43 2.50 1.95 -3.54
C ALA A 43 2.04 2.54 -4.89
N ARG A 44 1.88 3.88 -4.97
CA ARG A 44 1.53 4.55 -6.24
C ARG A 44 2.61 4.35 -7.31
N VAL A 45 3.88 4.49 -6.94
CA VAL A 45 5.01 4.26 -7.85
C VAL A 45 5.01 2.82 -8.34
N GLY A 46 4.78 1.85 -7.44
CA GLY A 46 4.65 0.44 -7.80
C GLY A 46 3.54 0.17 -8.82
N VAL A 47 2.34 0.73 -8.61
CA VAL A 47 1.22 0.60 -9.55
C VAL A 47 1.57 1.19 -10.93
N ARG A 48 2.21 2.37 -10.97
CA ARG A 48 2.65 2.98 -12.23
C ARG A 48 3.71 2.16 -12.96
N ASN A 49 4.63 1.54 -12.23
CA ASN A 49 5.64 0.66 -12.80
C ASN A 49 5.00 -0.61 -13.38
N ASN A 50 4.08 -1.24 -12.65
CA ASN A 50 3.34 -2.41 -13.15
C ASN A 50 2.54 -2.09 -14.41
N ARG A 51 1.94 -0.88 -14.49
CA ARG A 51 1.27 -0.41 -15.72
C ARG A 51 2.25 -0.33 -16.90
N ARG A 52 3.44 0.24 -16.68
CA ARG A 52 4.48 0.31 -17.73
C ARG A 52 4.91 -1.09 -18.17
N GLU A 53 5.17 -1.99 -17.23
CA GLU A 53 5.54 -3.38 -17.53
C GLU A 53 4.45 -4.13 -18.30
N GLY A 54 3.18 -3.94 -17.91
CA GLY A 54 2.02 -4.48 -18.62
C GLY A 54 1.95 -3.98 -20.07
N ASN A 55 2.09 -2.66 -20.29
CA ASN A 55 2.10 -2.09 -21.63
C ASN A 55 3.29 -2.55 -22.46
N ASP A 56 4.47 -2.71 -21.85
CA ASP A 56 5.66 -3.23 -22.54
C ASP A 56 5.50 -4.71 -22.92
N GLN A 57 4.76 -5.50 -22.13
CA GLN A 57 4.38 -6.88 -22.47
C GLN A 57 3.36 -6.92 -23.60
N LEU A 58 2.34 -6.05 -23.58
CA LEU A 58 1.37 -5.94 -24.68
C LEU A 58 2.08 -5.62 -26.00
N LYS A 59 3.03 -4.68 -25.99
CA LYS A 59 3.84 -4.36 -27.17
C LYS A 59 4.68 -5.52 -27.72
N LYS A 60 5.10 -6.46 -26.86
CA LYS A 60 5.77 -7.69 -27.31
C LYS A 60 4.77 -8.64 -27.96
N LEU A 61 3.59 -8.82 -27.36
CA LEU A 61 2.55 -9.68 -27.90
C LEU A 61 2.05 -9.22 -29.28
N ILE A 62 2.00 -7.92 -29.55
CA ILE A 62 1.72 -7.38 -30.89
C ILE A 62 2.73 -7.90 -31.92
N LYS A 63 4.02 -7.87 -31.59
CA LYS A 63 5.06 -8.40 -32.49
C LYS A 63 4.93 -9.90 -32.72
N ASP A 64 4.38 -10.61 -31.74
CA ASP A 64 4.13 -12.05 -31.81
C ASP A 64 2.79 -12.40 -32.49
N GLY A 65 2.01 -11.40 -32.93
CA GLY A 65 0.80 -11.60 -33.75
C GLY A 65 -0.53 -11.26 -33.08
N LEU A 66 -0.54 -10.52 -31.98
CA LEU A 66 -1.78 -9.99 -31.38
C LEU A 66 -2.46 -8.99 -32.34
N SER A 67 -3.80 -9.04 -32.41
CA SER A 67 -4.61 -8.08 -33.18
C SER A 67 -4.62 -6.70 -32.51
N GLU A 68 -4.61 -5.63 -33.30
CA GLU A 68 -4.71 -4.24 -32.83
C GLU A 68 -5.98 -3.97 -32.01
N ASP A 69 -7.09 -4.66 -32.31
CA ASP A 69 -8.32 -4.53 -31.51
C ASP A 69 -8.14 -5.10 -30.09
N ALA A 70 -7.48 -6.27 -29.98
CA ALA A 70 -7.21 -6.91 -28.70
C ALA A 70 -6.14 -6.16 -27.88
N GLU A 71 -5.20 -5.46 -28.53
CA GLU A 71 -4.27 -4.55 -27.86
C GLU A 71 -5.03 -3.43 -27.16
N LYS A 72 -5.94 -2.78 -27.88
CA LYS A 72 -6.65 -1.60 -27.37
C LYS A 72 -7.54 -1.97 -26.17
N ASP A 73 -8.24 -3.10 -26.26
CA ASP A 73 -9.04 -3.64 -25.16
C ASP A 73 -8.16 -3.96 -23.93
N ALA A 74 -6.95 -4.50 -24.15
CA ALA A 74 -6.03 -4.82 -23.08
C ALA A 74 -5.39 -3.57 -22.44
N GLU A 75 -5.05 -2.55 -23.24
CA GLU A 75 -4.57 -1.25 -22.72
C GLU A 75 -5.65 -0.57 -21.87
N ASP A 76 -6.91 -0.60 -22.32
CA ASP A 76 -8.04 -0.04 -21.57
C ASP A 76 -8.25 -0.78 -20.24
N LEU A 77 -8.16 -2.12 -20.23
CA LEU A 77 -8.21 -2.92 -19.01
C LEU A 77 -7.05 -2.61 -18.05
N VAL A 78 -5.83 -2.48 -18.56
CA VAL A 78 -4.66 -2.12 -17.76
C VAL A 78 -4.83 -0.72 -17.14
N GLN A 79 -5.38 0.22 -17.90
CA GLN A 79 -5.65 1.57 -17.41
C GLN A 79 -6.77 1.58 -16.36
N GLU A 80 -7.88 0.87 -16.58
CA GLU A 80 -8.97 0.74 -15.60
C GLU A 80 -8.47 0.13 -14.28
N MET A 81 -7.68 -0.94 -14.37
CA MET A 81 -7.08 -1.58 -13.20
C MET A 81 -6.13 -0.65 -12.46
N THR A 82 -5.29 0.10 -13.18
CA THR A 82 -4.39 1.09 -12.60
C THR A 82 -5.19 2.14 -11.81
N ASP A 83 -6.22 2.72 -12.42
CA ASP A 83 -7.04 3.77 -11.79
C ASP A 83 -7.80 3.24 -10.57
N LYS A 84 -8.32 2.01 -10.65
CA LYS A 84 -8.96 1.33 -9.53
C LYS A 84 -8.01 1.16 -8.34
N TYR A 85 -6.79 0.69 -8.56
CA TYR A 85 -5.83 0.49 -7.46
C TYR A 85 -5.30 1.80 -6.91
N ILE A 86 -5.13 2.84 -7.73
CA ILE A 86 -4.79 4.19 -7.24
C ILE A 86 -5.87 4.70 -6.29
N ARG A 87 -7.15 4.59 -6.66
CA ARG A 87 -8.26 4.99 -5.79
C ARG A 87 -8.27 4.20 -4.47
N GLN A 88 -8.07 2.88 -4.52
CA GLN A 88 -8.00 2.05 -3.32
C GLN A 88 -6.84 2.43 -2.40
N ILE A 89 -5.68 2.81 -2.96
CA ILE A 89 -4.54 3.31 -2.19
C ILE A 89 -4.92 4.60 -1.47
N ASP A 90 -5.54 5.55 -2.18
CA ASP A 90 -5.95 6.83 -1.60
C ASP A 90 -7.01 6.67 -0.51
N GLU A 91 -8.00 5.81 -0.71
CA GLU A 91 -9.02 5.50 0.31
C GLU A 91 -8.39 4.89 1.57
N LYS A 92 -7.49 3.92 1.41
CA LYS A 92 -6.81 3.28 2.54
C LYS A 92 -5.88 4.24 3.28
N LEU A 93 -5.17 5.11 2.55
CA LEU A 93 -4.34 6.15 3.15
C LEU A 93 -5.18 7.12 3.97
N ALA A 94 -6.27 7.63 3.40
CA ALA A 94 -7.16 8.57 4.08
C ALA A 94 -7.78 7.95 5.35
N ALA A 95 -8.25 6.69 5.24
CA ALA A 95 -8.75 5.95 6.39
C ALA A 95 -7.68 5.78 7.46
N LYS A 96 -6.46 5.40 7.08
CA LYS A 96 -5.37 5.16 8.04
C LYS A 96 -4.87 6.43 8.70
N GLU A 97 -4.79 7.54 7.97
CA GLU A 97 -4.46 8.85 8.54
C GLU A 97 -5.52 9.29 9.55
N LYS A 98 -6.80 9.12 9.22
CA LYS A 98 -7.91 9.43 10.14
C LYS A 98 -7.84 8.57 11.40
N ASP A 99 -7.62 7.26 11.28
CA ASP A 99 -7.50 6.34 12.41
C ASP A 99 -6.30 6.68 13.32
N ILE A 100 -5.17 7.11 12.75
CA ILE A 100 -4.00 7.48 13.55
C ILE A 100 -4.25 8.77 14.34
N MET A 101 -5.03 9.70 13.78
CA MET A 101 -5.33 10.99 14.40
C MET A 101 -6.53 10.96 15.35
N THR A 102 -7.46 10.03 15.14
CA THR A 102 -8.64 9.85 16.00
C THR A 102 -8.28 8.94 17.19
N ILE A 103 -8.89 9.15 18.36
CA ILE A 103 -8.78 8.25 19.53
C ILE A 103 -9.89 7.21 19.45
#